data_AF-A0A3D8P6N8-F1
#
_entry.id   AF-A0A3D8P6N8-F1
#
_cell.length_a   1.000
_cell.length_b   1.000
_cell.length_c   1.000
_cell.angle_alpha   90.00
_cell.angle_beta   90.00
_cell.angle_gamma   90.00
#
_symmetry.space_group_name_H-M   'P 1'
#
loop_
_entity.id
_entity.type
_entity.pdbx_description
1 polymer ?
#
loop_
_entity_poly.entity_id
_entity_poly.type
_entity_poly.pdbx_seq_one_letter_code
_entity_poly.pdbx_strand_id
1 'polypeptide(L)'
;MKKGKEEVVNSPSFRRLLSLRWTVATVLLLVVMVVYYTFVALAGGPRQLLSPVVDKLPSLWFWLGVAVIIIGLAATAIYVFWANLVYDPMAEKLAKEVEE
;
A
#
# COMPACT_ATOMS: atom_id res chain seq x y z
N MET A 1 2.44 9.98 36.04
CA MET A 1 1.46 11.08 35.94
C MET A 1 0.65 10.81 34.70
N LYS A 2 -0.65 10.55 34.86
CA LYS A 2 -1.61 10.34 33.77
C LYS A 2 -1.57 11.50 32.80
N LYS A 3 -1.17 11.26 31.55
CA LYS A 3 -1.31 12.27 30.50
C LYS A 3 -2.75 12.28 30.02
N GLY A 4 -3.35 13.46 29.97
CA GLY A 4 -4.67 13.62 29.35
C GLY A 4 -4.61 13.28 27.86
N LYS A 5 -5.73 12.85 27.26
CA LYS A 5 -5.80 12.54 25.81
C LYS A 5 -5.27 13.67 24.94
N GLU A 6 -5.56 14.93 25.30
CA GLU A 6 -5.06 16.11 24.58
C GLU A 6 -3.54 16.28 24.68
N GLU A 7 -2.93 15.84 25.79
CA GLU A 7 -1.49 15.93 26.02
C GLU A 7 -0.73 14.86 25.22
N VAL A 8 -1.33 13.67 25.06
CA VAL A 8 -0.78 12.61 24.20
C VAL A 8 -0.91 12.95 22.71
N VAL A 9 -2.03 13.54 22.27
CA VAL A 9 -2.19 13.99 20.87
C VAL A 9 -1.17 15.07 20.49
N ASN A 10 -0.81 15.95 21.44
CA ASN A 10 0.23 16.96 21.23
C ASN A 10 1.66 16.43 21.42
N SER A 11 1.83 15.15 21.83
CA SER A 11 3.14 14.58 22.10
C SER A 11 3.97 14.38 20.82
N PRO A 12 5.32 14.47 20.90
CA PRO A 12 6.19 14.15 19.78
C PRO A 12 6.05 12.71 19.29
N SER A 13 5.75 11.78 20.21
CA SER A 13 5.52 10.35 19.92
C SER A 13 4.31 10.14 19.02
N PHE A 14 3.20 10.82 19.31
CA PHE A 14 1.99 10.76 18.48
C PHE A 14 2.22 11.34 17.09
N ARG A 15 2.87 12.51 17.01
CA ARG A 15 3.20 13.15 15.73
C ARG A 15 4.10 12.27 14.87
N ARG A 16 5.03 11.52 15.48
CA ARG A 16 5.90 10.55 14.80
C ARG A 16 5.14 9.32 14.30
N LEU A 17 4.22 8.77 15.09
CA LEU A 17 3.36 7.68 14.66
C LEU A 17 2.50 8.11 13.45
N LEU A 18 1.91 9.30 13.54
CA LEU A 18 1.08 9.86 12.50
C LEU A 18 1.87 10.12 11.21
N SER A 19 3.04 10.75 11.31
CA SER A 19 3.87 11.02 10.13
C SER A 19 4.30 9.74 9.42
N LEU A 20 4.73 8.72 10.18
CA LEU A 20 5.11 7.43 9.61
C LEU A 20 3.93 6.80 8.86
N ARG A 21 2.74 6.77 9.48
CA ARG A 21 1.50 6.26 8.85
C ARG A 21 1.19 6.96 7.54
N TRP A 22 1.28 8.29 7.52
CA TRP A 22 1.03 9.09 6.33
C TRP A 22 2.07 8.84 5.23
N THR A 23 3.36 8.78 5.58
CA THR A 23 4.42 8.49 4.62
C THR A 23 4.18 7.15 3.95
N VAL A 24 3.90 6.11 4.72
CA VAL A 24 3.70 4.77 4.14
C VAL A 24 2.42 4.69 3.33
N ALA A 25 1.32 5.28 3.80
CA ALA A 25 0.08 5.35 3.03
C ALA A 25 0.29 6.06 1.68
N THR A 26 1.07 7.14 1.68
CA THR A 26 1.38 7.91 0.47
C THR A 26 2.25 7.11 -0.50
N VAL A 27 3.28 6.43 0.00
CA VAL A 27 4.13 5.56 -0.82
C VAL A 27 3.32 4.44 -1.43
N LEU A 28 2.48 3.76 -0.64
CA LEU A 28 1.65 2.65 -1.13
C LEU A 28 0.65 3.13 -2.18
N LEU A 29 0.03 4.30 -1.96
CA LEU A 29 -0.84 4.94 -2.94
C LEU A 29 -0.11 5.20 -4.26
N LEU A 30 1.09 5.78 -4.21
CA LEU A 30 1.90 6.05 -5.41
C LEU A 30 2.27 4.75 -6.14
N VAL A 31 2.65 3.70 -5.41
CA VAL A 31 2.95 2.39 -5.99
C VAL A 31 1.73 1.83 -6.73
N VAL A 32 0.56 1.84 -6.10
CA VAL A 32 -0.69 1.37 -6.74
C VAL A 32 -1.03 2.21 -7.97
N MET A 33 -0.89 3.53 -7.89
CA MET A 33 -1.09 4.42 -9.04
C MET A 33 -0.15 4.09 -10.21
N VAL A 34 1.14 3.90 -9.95
CA VAL A 34 2.12 3.52 -10.97
C VAL A 34 1.72 2.20 -11.62
N VAL A 35 1.46 1.16 -10.82
CA VAL A 35 1.08 -0.16 -11.33
C VAL A 35 -0.20 -0.08 -12.17
N TYR A 36 -1.22 0.65 -11.70
CA TYR A 36 -2.48 0.83 -12.39
C TYR A 36 -2.31 1.56 -13.73
N TYR A 37 -1.66 2.72 -13.75
CA TYR A 37 -1.49 3.49 -14.98
C TYR A 37 -0.55 2.80 -15.97
N THR A 38 0.47 2.08 -15.52
CA THR A 38 1.30 1.23 -16.38
C THR A 38 0.45 0.14 -17.05
N PHE A 39 -0.41 -0.54 -16.30
CA PHE A 39 -1.33 -1.54 -16.86
C PHE A 39 -2.28 -0.94 -17.90
N VAL A 40 -2.91 0.20 -17.58
CA VAL A 40 -3.84 0.89 -18.50
C VAL A 40 -3.11 1.39 -19.76
N ALA A 41 -1.92 1.97 -19.63
CA ALA A 41 -1.13 2.46 -20.75
C ALA A 41 -0.70 1.33 -21.69
N LEU A 42 -0.29 0.18 -21.15
CA LEU A 42 0.01 -1.01 -21.94
C LEU A 42 -1.25 -1.50 -22.67
N ALA A 43 -2.39 -1.59 -21.97
CA ALA A 43 -3.65 -2.06 -22.54
C ALA A 43 -4.23 -1.15 -23.64
N GLY A 44 -3.89 0.14 -23.63
CA GLY A 44 -4.41 1.16 -24.55
C GLY A 44 -3.65 1.32 -25.88
N GLY A 45 -2.59 0.55 -26.13
CA GLY A 45 -1.79 0.64 -27.37
C GLY A 45 -2.58 0.33 -28.66
N PRO A 46 -2.15 0.83 -29.84
CA PRO A 46 -2.92 0.71 -31.08
C PRO A 46 -3.13 -0.76 -31.46
N ARG A 47 -4.38 -1.22 -31.34
CA ARG A 47 -4.86 -2.56 -31.71
C ARG A 47 -4.66 -2.93 -33.19
N GLN A 48 -4.14 -2.01 -34.00
CA GLN A 48 -4.01 -2.12 -35.46
C GLN A 48 -2.71 -2.83 -35.91
N LEU A 49 -1.73 -3.06 -35.03
CA LEU A 49 -0.48 -3.77 -35.37
C LEU A 49 -0.45 -5.23 -34.90
N LEU A 50 -1.47 -5.68 -34.16
CA LEU A 50 -1.59 -7.07 -33.71
C LEU A 50 -2.63 -7.77 -34.58
N SER A 51 -2.15 -8.19 -35.75
CA SER A 51 -2.82 -9.02 -36.75
C SER A 51 -3.53 -10.25 -36.14
N PRO A 52 -4.45 -10.90 -36.90
CA PRO A 52 -5.50 -11.79 -36.40
C PRO A 52 -4.97 -13.17 -35.98
N VAL A 53 -4.21 -13.24 -34.89
CA VAL A 53 -3.77 -14.49 -34.26
C VAL A 53 -4.34 -14.52 -32.84
N VAL A 54 -5.68 -14.59 -32.76
CA VAL A 54 -6.44 -14.52 -31.50
C VAL A 54 -6.90 -15.91 -31.02
N ASP A 55 -6.46 -17.02 -31.61
CA ASP A 55 -7.19 -18.29 -31.40
C ASP A 55 -6.58 -19.36 -30.48
N LYS A 56 -5.38 -19.23 -29.88
CA LYS A 56 -4.86 -20.35 -29.03
C LYS A 56 -4.11 -20.02 -27.73
N LEU A 57 -3.88 -18.76 -27.36
CA LEU A 57 -3.24 -18.43 -26.07
C LEU A 57 -4.12 -17.46 -25.26
N PRO A 58 -4.13 -17.54 -23.91
CA PRO A 58 -4.68 -16.47 -23.08
C PRO A 58 -4.03 -15.16 -23.52
N SER A 59 -4.86 -14.14 -23.78
CA SER A 59 -4.35 -12.85 -24.24
C SER A 59 -3.28 -12.35 -23.27
N LEU A 60 -2.20 -11.76 -23.77
CA LEU A 60 -1.10 -11.21 -22.97
C LEU A 60 -1.60 -10.40 -21.76
N TRP A 61 -2.74 -9.73 -21.92
CA TRP A 61 -3.47 -8.96 -20.92
C TRP A 61 -3.96 -9.79 -19.72
N PHE A 62 -4.39 -11.02 -19.93
CA PHE A 62 -4.77 -11.93 -18.85
C PHE A 62 -3.59 -12.18 -17.92
N TRP A 63 -2.44 -12.59 -18.48
CA TRP A 63 -1.24 -12.86 -17.69
C TRP A 63 -0.70 -11.60 -17.01
N LEU A 64 -0.79 -10.45 -17.68
CA LEU A 64 -0.44 -9.15 -17.11
C LEU A 64 -1.33 -8.81 -15.90
N GLY A 65 -2.65 -9.03 -16.01
CA GLY A 65 -3.59 -8.85 -14.91
C GLY A 65 -3.31 -9.78 -13.73
N VAL A 66 -3.03 -11.06 -14.01
CA VAL A 66 -2.64 -12.04 -12.98
C VAL A 66 -1.37 -11.58 -12.24
N ALA A 67 -0.36 -11.10 -12.96
CA ALA A 67 0.87 -10.57 -12.35
C ALA A 67 0.58 -9.38 -11.43
N VAL A 68 -0.27 -8.44 -11.86
CA VAL A 68 -0.67 -7.29 -11.03
C VAL A 68 -1.38 -7.74 -9.74
N ILE A 69 -2.28 -8.73 -9.82
CA ILE A 69 -2.97 -9.27 -8.64
C ILE A 69 -1.97 -9.88 -7.65
N ILE A 70 -1.04 -10.70 -8.14
CA ILE A 70 0.00 -11.34 -7.30
C ILE A 70 0.87 -10.28 -6.62
N ILE A 71 1.29 -9.25 -7.36
CA ILE A 71 2.08 -8.14 -6.81
C ILE A 71 1.29 -7.40 -5.74
N GLY A 72 -0.01 -7.14 -5.97
CA GLY A 72 -0.89 -6.51 -4.99
C GLY A 72 -0.98 -7.31 -3.70
N LEU A 73 -1.23 -8.62 -3.79
CA LEU A 73 -1.29 -9.50 -2.62
C LEU A 73 0.04 -9.54 -1.85
N ALA A 74 1.16 -9.67 -2.57
CA ALA A 74 2.49 -9.66 -1.96
C ALA A 74 2.78 -8.32 -1.26
N ALA A 75 2.47 -7.19 -1.90
CA ALA A 75 2.64 -5.87 -1.32
C ALA A 75 1.78 -5.69 -0.06
N THR A 76 0.52 -6.15 -0.06
CA THR A 76 -0.33 -6.14 1.14
C THR A 76 0.25 -7.00 2.25
N ALA A 77 0.70 -8.22 1.95
CA ALA A 77 1.28 -9.10 2.96
C ALA A 77 2.56 -8.52 3.58
N ILE A 78 3.47 -8.00 2.75
CA ILE A 78 4.69 -7.33 3.19
C ILE A 78 4.35 -6.11 4.05
N TYR A 79 3.41 -5.29 3.60
CA TYR A 79 2.97 -4.11 4.34
C TYR A 79 2.40 -4.47 5.70
N VAL A 80 1.50 -5.47 5.78
CA VAL A 80 0.90 -5.90 7.05
C VAL A 80 1.97 -6.45 7.99
N PHE A 81 2.89 -7.29 7.50
CA PHE A 81 3.97 -7.81 8.33
C PHE A 81 4.85 -6.69 8.89
N TRP A 82 5.27 -5.75 8.03
CA TRP A 82 6.06 -4.60 8.46
C TRP A 82 5.29 -3.69 9.42
N ALA A 83 3.99 -3.47 9.17
CA ALA A 83 3.11 -2.66 10.01
C ALA A 83 2.98 -3.26 11.40
N ASN A 84 2.79 -4.57 11.52
CA ASN A 84 2.69 -5.25 12.81
C ASN A 84 4.02 -5.17 13.59
N LEU A 85 5.15 -5.21 12.90
CA LEU A 85 6.48 -5.11 13.53
C LEU A 85 6.82 -3.70 13.99
N VAL A 86 6.35 -2.67 13.29
CA VAL A 86 6.80 -1.28 13.51
C VAL A 86 5.71 -0.41 14.14
N TYR A 87 4.48 -0.44 13.63
CA TYR A 87 3.39 0.41 14.13
C TYR A 87 2.80 -0.11 15.44
N ASP A 88 2.51 -1.40 15.56
CA ASP A 88 1.81 -1.92 16.74
C ASP A 88 2.56 -1.63 18.04
N PRO A 89 3.90 -1.83 18.14
CA PRO A 89 4.64 -1.47 19.35
C PRO A 89 4.65 0.04 19.65
N MET A 90 4.60 0.89 18.62
CA MET A 90 4.54 2.34 18.80
C MET A 90 3.14 2.78 19.28
N ALA A 91 2.09 2.19 18.72
CA ALA A 91 0.71 2.44 19.11
C ALA A 91 0.42 1.94 20.53
N GLU A 92 0.91 0.75 20.88
CA GLU A 92 0.75 0.17 22.23
C GLU A 92 1.43 1.03 23.30
N LYS A 93 2.65 1.54 23.03
CA LYS A 93 3.33 2.47 23.94
C LYS A 93 2.50 3.73 24.19
N LEU A 94 1.94 4.32 23.12
CA LEU A 94 1.08 5.49 23.26
C LEU A 94 -0.22 5.19 24.02
N ALA A 95 -0.81 4.02 23.81
CA ALA A 95 -2.02 3.61 24.52
C ALA A 95 -1.75 3.51 26.02
N LYS A 96 -0.62 2.91 26.42
CA LYS A 96 -0.20 2.82 27.82
C LYS A 96 0.03 4.20 28.46
N GLU A 97 0.61 5.16 27.74
CA GLU A 97 0.79 6.54 28.23
C GLU A 97 -0.53 7.29 28.56
N VAL A 98 -1.67 6.83 28.01
CA VAL A 98 -3.00 7.40 28.28
C VAL A 98 -3.70 6.70 29.45
N GLU A 99 -3.39 5.41 29.67
CA GLU A 99 -4.07 4.56 30.65
C GLU A 99 -3.42 4.62 32.06
N GLU A 100 -2.09 4.78 32.12
CA GLU A 100 -1.28 4.92 33.34
C GLU A 100 -1.27 6.32 33.94
#